data_AF-A0A1I4IFA5-F1
#
_entry.id   AF-A0A1I4IFA5-F1
#
_cell.length_a   1.000
_cell.length_b   1.000
_cell.length_c   1.000
_cell.angle_alpha   90.00
_cell.angle_beta   90.00
_cell.angle_gamma   90.00
#
_symmetry.space_group_name_H-M   'P 1'
#
loop_
_entity.id
_entity.type
_entity.pdbx_description
1 polymer ?
#
loop_
_entity_poly.entity_id
_entity_poly.type
_entity_poly.pdbx_seq_one_letter_code
_entity_poly.pdbx_strand_id
1 'polypeptide(L)'
;MASVAARQPDMRFREPHAVISELIEIADYIAHLREEIGALRANEMSRDRIPMAHEELGSVVAATAGATNTIMEAAEAMLSLPDGPGYRDAVEERINTIFEACAFQDITGQRIAKVVEALRLFEQRLARFVGAVKARDAASTDPVEMARRARAEDLLLNGPQAVEETPSQNDIDAMFA
;
A
#
# COMPACT_ATOMS: atom_id res chain seq x y z
N MET A 1 -48.29 -35.95 58.23
CA MET A 1 -48.98 -35.00 57.32
C MET A 1 -47.89 -34.10 56.76
N ALA A 2 -47.27 -34.47 55.63
CA ALA A 2 -47.53 -33.91 54.29
C ALA A 2 -47.30 -32.39 54.25
N SER A 3 -46.44 -31.78 53.43
CA SER A 3 -45.86 -32.17 52.14
C SER A 3 -44.61 -31.30 51.90
N VAL A 4 -43.46 -31.91 51.59
CA VAL A 4 -42.27 -31.20 51.11
C VAL A 4 -42.44 -31.05 49.60
N ALA A 5 -42.71 -29.82 49.14
CA ALA A 5 -42.75 -29.50 47.73
C ALA A 5 -41.35 -29.66 47.12
N ALA A 6 -41.15 -30.75 46.38
CA ALA A 6 -39.97 -30.95 45.57
C ALA A 6 -39.92 -29.88 44.48
N ARG A 7 -38.94 -28.98 44.57
CA ARG A 7 -38.50 -28.15 43.43
C ARG A 7 -37.91 -29.11 42.40
N GLN A 8 -38.68 -29.46 41.38
CA GLN A 8 -38.14 -30.10 40.18
C GLN A 8 -37.24 -29.08 39.47
N PRO A 9 -35.97 -29.41 39.15
CA PRO A 9 -35.19 -28.58 38.25
C PRO A 9 -35.85 -28.67 36.87
N ASP A 10 -36.34 -27.53 36.37
CA ASP A 10 -36.92 -27.37 35.04
C ASP A 10 -35.78 -27.49 34.00
N MET A 11 -35.28 -28.72 33.81
CA MET A 11 -34.44 -29.09 32.67
C MET A 11 -35.36 -29.21 31.47
N ARG A 12 -35.80 -28.06 30.96
CA ARG A 12 -36.38 -27.97 29.61
C ARG A 12 -35.33 -28.50 28.64
N PHE A 13 -35.49 -29.77 28.24
CA PHE A 13 -34.82 -30.31 27.09
C PHE A 13 -35.12 -29.37 25.92
N ARG A 14 -34.12 -28.58 25.50
CA ARG A 14 -34.18 -27.80 24.27
C ARG A 14 -34.60 -28.78 23.18
N GLU A 15 -35.78 -28.58 22.60
CA GLU A 15 -36.39 -29.60 21.75
C GLU A 15 -35.40 -30.05 20.67
N PRO A 16 -35.27 -31.36 20.38
CA PRO A 16 -34.29 -31.88 19.42
C PRO A 16 -34.30 -31.14 18.07
N HIS A 17 -35.48 -30.67 17.65
CA HIS A 17 -35.67 -29.87 16.44
C HIS A 17 -34.97 -28.50 16.47
N ALA A 18 -34.88 -27.84 17.63
CA ALA A 18 -34.21 -26.56 17.77
C ALA A 18 -32.69 -26.69 17.61
N VAL A 19 -32.10 -27.77 18.14
CA VAL A 19 -30.66 -28.06 18.00
C VAL A 19 -30.32 -28.42 16.55
N ILE A 20 -31.17 -29.19 15.87
CA ILE A 20 -30.99 -29.54 14.46
C ILE A 20 -31.05 -28.28 13.58
N SER A 21 -32.01 -27.38 13.81
CA SER A 21 -32.11 -26.10 13.08
C SER A 21 -30.85 -25.24 13.26
N GLU A 22 -30.34 -25.14 14.49
CA GLU A 22 -29.12 -24.40 14.81
C GLU A 22 -27.88 -24.99 14.12
N LEU A 23 -27.77 -26.32 14.04
CA LEU A 23 -26.69 -26.98 13.31
C LEU A 23 -26.77 -26.76 11.80
N ILE A 24 -27.99 -26.72 11.23
CA ILE A 24 -28.22 -26.39 9.81
C ILE A 24 -27.78 -24.95 9.53
N GLU A 25 -28.17 -23.99 10.37
CA GLU A 25 -27.76 -22.59 10.23
C GLU A 25 -26.23 -22.42 10.29
N ILE A 26 -25.55 -23.15 11.18
CA ILE A 26 -24.08 -23.16 11.25
C ILE A 26 -23.48 -23.77 9.98
N ALA A 27 -24.03 -24.89 9.49
CA ALA A 27 -23.55 -25.54 8.28
C ALA A 27 -23.70 -24.64 7.04
N ASP A 28 -24.84 -23.95 6.91
CA ASP A 28 -25.10 -22.99 5.84
C ASP A 28 -24.15 -21.79 5.93
N TYR A 29 -23.90 -21.29 7.14
CA TYR A 29 -22.94 -20.22 7.36
C TYR A 29 -21.49 -20.63 7.00
N ILE A 30 -21.07 -21.85 7.38
CA ILE A 30 -19.75 -22.38 6.99
C ILE A 30 -19.67 -22.54 5.47
N ALA A 31 -20.71 -23.05 4.82
CA ALA A 31 -20.75 -23.21 3.37
C ALA A 31 -20.60 -21.85 2.66
N HIS A 32 -21.34 -20.84 3.11
CA HIS A 32 -21.24 -19.47 2.61
C HIS A 32 -19.83 -18.88 2.81
N LEU A 33 -19.23 -19.04 4.00
CA LEU A 33 -17.87 -18.60 4.26
C LEU A 33 -16.85 -19.27 3.32
N ARG A 34 -16.99 -20.57 3.05
CA ARG A 34 -16.09 -21.28 2.12
C ARG A 34 -16.19 -20.72 0.70
N GLU A 35 -17.38 -20.33 0.26
CA GLU A 35 -17.58 -19.68 -1.04
C GLU A 35 -16.86 -18.32 -1.09
N GLU A 36 -17.02 -17.50 -0.05
CA GLU A 36 -16.41 -16.16 0.03
C GLU A 36 -14.88 -16.22 0.15
N ILE A 37 -14.33 -17.20 0.89
CA ILE A 37 -12.87 -17.47 0.91
C ILE A 37 -12.38 -17.82 -0.52
N GLY A 38 -13.14 -18.63 -1.27
CA GLY A 38 -12.82 -18.96 -2.64
C GLY A 38 -12.85 -17.73 -3.55
N ALA A 39 -13.85 -16.86 -3.39
CA ALA A 39 -14.02 -15.64 -4.17
C ALA A 39 -12.91 -14.59 -3.95
N LEU A 40 -12.26 -14.61 -2.78
CA LEU A 40 -11.08 -13.77 -2.51
C LEU A 40 -9.94 -14.08 -3.49
N ARG A 41 -9.86 -15.32 -3.99
CA ARG A 41 -8.76 -15.84 -4.83
C ARG A 41 -7.38 -15.51 -4.25
N ALA A 42 -7.22 -15.71 -2.94
CA ALA A 42 -6.01 -15.33 -2.20
C ALA A 42 -4.71 -15.91 -2.80
N ASN A 43 -4.76 -17.13 -3.36
CA ASN A 43 -3.61 -17.74 -4.02
C ASN A 43 -3.18 -17.00 -5.30
N GLU A 44 -4.11 -16.53 -6.13
CA GLU A 44 -3.78 -15.70 -7.30
C GLU A 44 -3.15 -14.38 -6.84
N MET A 45 -3.72 -13.78 -5.80
CA MET A 45 -3.23 -12.51 -5.28
C MET A 45 -1.80 -12.63 -4.74
N SER A 46 -1.56 -13.63 -3.90
CA SER A 46 -0.27 -13.85 -3.23
C SER A 46 0.82 -14.36 -4.17
N ARG A 47 0.48 -15.15 -5.20
CA ARG A 47 1.48 -15.79 -6.08
C ARG A 47 1.74 -15.05 -7.38
N ASP A 48 0.85 -14.15 -7.80
CA ASP A 48 0.93 -13.48 -9.09
C ASP A 48 0.81 -11.96 -8.95
N ARG A 49 -0.34 -11.47 -8.48
CA ARG A 49 -0.64 -10.02 -8.51
C ARG A 49 0.25 -9.17 -7.59
N ILE A 50 0.46 -9.59 -6.34
CA ILE A 50 1.32 -8.85 -5.38
C ILE A 50 2.80 -8.90 -5.80
N PRO A 51 3.36 -10.07 -6.19
CA PRO A 51 4.70 -10.12 -6.76
C PRO A 51 4.88 -9.25 -8.00
N MET A 52 3.93 -9.29 -8.94
CA MET A 52 3.94 -8.44 -10.14
C MET A 52 3.95 -6.95 -9.76
N ALA A 53 3.11 -6.55 -8.80
CA ALA A 53 3.09 -5.17 -8.32
C ALA A 53 4.45 -4.74 -7.72
N HIS A 54 5.12 -5.62 -6.96
CA HIS A 54 6.47 -5.35 -6.45
C HIS A 54 7.50 -5.17 -7.57
N GLU A 55 7.47 -6.04 -8.58
CA GLU A 55 8.39 -5.96 -9.72
C GLU A 55 8.17 -4.68 -10.53
N GLU A 56 6.90 -4.31 -10.77
CA GLU A 56 6.56 -3.08 -11.47
C GLU A 56 7.01 -1.84 -10.68
N LEU A 57 6.79 -1.79 -9.36
CA LEU A 57 7.29 -0.70 -8.51
C LEU A 57 8.82 -0.64 -8.45
N GLY A 58 9.50 -1.80 -8.39
CA GLY A 58 10.96 -1.85 -8.46
C GLY A 58 11.49 -1.32 -9.80
N SER A 59 10.83 -1.67 -10.89
CA SER A 59 11.15 -1.17 -12.23
C SER A 59 10.93 0.35 -12.35
N VAL A 60 9.88 0.88 -11.71
CA VAL A 60 9.66 2.32 -11.61
C VAL A 60 10.84 3.01 -10.94
N VAL A 61 11.26 2.52 -9.75
CA VAL A 61 12.40 3.10 -9.02
C VAL A 61 13.68 3.06 -9.84
N ALA A 62 13.95 1.95 -10.53
CA ALA A 62 15.13 1.84 -11.38
C ALA A 62 15.09 2.79 -12.58
N ALA A 63 13.94 2.90 -13.24
CA ALA A 63 13.76 3.79 -14.39
C ALA A 63 13.86 5.27 -13.99
N THR A 64 13.26 5.66 -12.86
CA THR A 64 13.34 7.03 -12.36
C THR A 64 14.77 7.39 -11.97
N ALA A 65 15.45 6.52 -11.21
CA ALA A 65 16.83 6.76 -10.80
C ALA A 65 17.78 6.87 -12.01
N GLY A 66 17.65 5.96 -12.97
CA GLY A 66 18.46 6.00 -14.20
C GLY A 66 18.24 7.27 -15.01
N ALA A 67 16.99 7.68 -15.20
CA ALA A 67 16.68 8.90 -15.94
C ALA A 67 17.13 10.17 -15.20
N THR A 68 16.95 10.23 -13.88
CA THR A 68 17.45 11.36 -13.07
C THR A 68 18.96 11.48 -13.17
N ASN A 69 19.70 10.37 -13.17
CA ASN A 69 21.14 10.37 -13.37
C ASN A 69 21.52 10.93 -14.75
N THR A 70 20.88 10.47 -15.83
CA THR A 70 21.11 11.00 -17.19
C THR A 70 20.81 12.50 -17.29
N ILE A 71 19.72 12.98 -16.66
CA ILE A 71 19.36 14.40 -16.64
C ILE A 71 20.44 15.22 -15.93
N MET A 72 20.93 14.73 -14.79
CA MET A 72 21.97 15.40 -14.00
C MET A 72 23.30 15.45 -14.77
N GLU A 73 23.74 14.34 -15.35
CA GLU A 73 24.95 14.28 -16.17
C GLU A 73 24.87 15.22 -17.38
N ALA A 74 23.70 15.30 -18.04
CA ALA A 74 23.49 16.23 -19.15
C ALA A 74 23.58 17.69 -18.69
N ALA A 75 22.99 18.01 -17.53
CA ALA A 75 23.06 19.35 -16.95
C ALA A 75 24.46 19.76 -16.51
N GLU A 76 25.21 18.86 -15.87
CA GLU A 76 26.61 19.07 -15.49
C GLU A 76 27.51 19.27 -16.71
N ALA A 77 27.28 18.49 -17.77
CA ALA A 77 28.01 18.64 -19.01
C ALA A 77 27.75 20.01 -19.67
N MET A 78 26.52 20.54 -19.60
CA MET A 78 26.22 21.89 -20.10
C MET A 78 27.00 22.97 -19.33
N LEU A 79 27.09 22.87 -18.00
CA LEU A 79 27.84 23.82 -17.17
C LEU A 79 29.34 23.81 -17.47
N SER A 80 29.85 22.70 -18.01
CA SER A 80 31.26 22.52 -18.34
C SER A 80 31.61 22.92 -19.78
N LEU A 81 30.63 23.39 -20.57
CA LEU A 81 30.87 23.75 -21.97
C LEU A 81 31.69 25.04 -22.07
N PRO A 82 32.73 25.06 -22.93
CA PRO A 82 33.49 26.28 -23.18
C PRO A 82 32.66 27.26 -24.03
N ASP A 83 32.81 28.55 -23.74
CA ASP A 83 32.24 29.60 -24.56
C ASP A 83 32.87 29.61 -25.97
N GLY A 84 32.08 29.94 -26.98
CA GLY A 84 32.57 30.16 -28.34
C GLY A 84 31.65 29.65 -29.44
N PRO A 85 32.14 29.63 -30.69
CA PRO A 85 31.40 29.08 -31.83
C PRO A 85 31.02 27.62 -31.56
N GLY A 86 29.74 27.28 -31.70
CA GLY A 86 29.21 25.93 -31.44
C GLY A 86 28.67 25.71 -30.03
N TYR A 87 28.80 26.67 -29.10
CA TYR A 87 28.21 26.58 -27.75
C TYR A 87 26.71 26.30 -27.78
N ARG A 88 25.97 27.01 -28.64
CA ARG A 88 24.52 26.83 -28.79
C ARG A 88 24.16 25.40 -29.20
N ASP A 89 24.84 24.85 -30.21
CA ASP A 89 24.55 23.52 -30.74
C ASP A 89 24.86 22.45 -29.67
N ALA A 90 25.95 22.62 -28.93
CA ALA A 90 26.31 21.74 -27.82
C ALA A 90 25.29 21.80 -26.67
N VAL A 91 24.75 22.98 -26.35
CA VAL A 91 23.66 23.12 -25.37
C VAL A 91 22.38 22.46 -25.88
N GLU A 92 21.98 22.68 -27.13
CA GLU A 92 20.79 22.08 -27.74
C GLU A 92 20.85 20.54 -27.72
N GLU A 93 22.02 19.95 -27.97
CA GLU A 93 22.24 18.49 -27.86
C GLU A 93 21.97 17.96 -26.44
N ARG A 94 22.46 18.66 -25.41
CA ARG A 94 22.23 18.26 -24.01
C ARG A 94 20.79 18.44 -23.57
N ILE A 95 20.12 19.50 -24.04
CA ILE A 95 18.68 19.70 -23.81
C ILE A 95 17.87 18.56 -24.44
N ASN A 96 18.20 18.12 -25.66
CA ASN A 96 17.54 16.97 -26.29
C ASN A 96 17.74 15.69 -25.48
N THR A 97 18.95 15.46 -24.96
CA THR A 97 19.23 14.33 -24.06
C THR A 97 18.34 14.36 -22.81
N ILE A 98 18.12 15.55 -22.22
CA ILE A 98 17.20 15.72 -21.08
C ILE A 98 15.77 15.39 -21.47
N PHE A 99 15.29 15.87 -22.62
CA PHE A 99 13.93 15.56 -23.10
C PHE A 99 13.72 14.07 -23.35
N GLU A 100 14.70 13.40 -23.96
CA GLU A 100 14.66 11.95 -24.16
C GLU A 100 14.67 11.20 -22.84
N ALA A 101 15.51 11.60 -21.89
CA ALA A 101 15.54 11.00 -20.56
C ALA A 101 14.17 11.11 -19.87
N CYS A 102 13.52 12.29 -19.91
CA CYS A 102 12.19 12.54 -19.33
C CYS A 102 11.08 11.60 -19.85
N ALA A 103 11.28 10.91 -20.98
CA ALA A 103 10.34 9.89 -21.46
C ALA A 103 10.14 8.73 -20.46
N PHE A 104 11.01 8.58 -19.44
CA PHE A 104 10.82 7.64 -18.32
C PHE A 104 9.47 7.80 -17.62
N GLN A 105 8.89 9.00 -17.66
CA GLN A 105 7.61 9.32 -17.04
C GLN A 105 6.45 8.52 -17.62
N ASP A 106 6.43 8.30 -18.95
CA ASP A 106 5.37 7.53 -19.60
C ASP A 106 5.39 6.06 -19.16
N ILE A 107 6.57 5.42 -19.25
CA ILE A 107 6.76 4.04 -18.80
C ILE A 107 6.43 3.91 -17.32
N THR A 108 6.86 4.88 -16.49
CA THR A 108 6.57 4.90 -15.06
C THR A 108 5.07 4.99 -14.80
N GLY A 109 4.37 5.89 -15.48
CA GLY A 109 2.92 6.06 -15.36
C GLY A 109 2.15 4.78 -15.72
N GLN A 110 2.54 4.11 -16.82
CA GLN A 110 1.94 2.84 -17.23
C GLN A 110 2.14 1.73 -16.19
N ARG A 111 3.35 1.63 -15.61
CA ARG A 111 3.66 0.63 -14.59
C ARG A 111 2.90 0.88 -13.28
N ILE A 112 2.84 2.13 -12.83
CA ILE A 112 2.04 2.53 -11.66
C ILE A 112 0.56 2.21 -11.90
N ALA A 113 0.02 2.49 -13.09
CA ALA A 113 -1.37 2.18 -13.41
C ALA A 113 -1.69 0.68 -13.28
N LYS A 114 -0.77 -0.21 -13.71
CA LYS A 114 -0.92 -1.67 -13.51
C LYS A 114 -0.95 -2.06 -12.04
N VAL A 115 -0.07 -1.46 -11.23
CA VAL A 115 -0.02 -1.69 -9.77
C VAL A 115 -1.34 -1.26 -9.13
N VAL A 116 -1.81 -0.06 -9.46
CA VAL A 116 -3.08 0.48 -8.95
C VAL A 116 -4.25 -0.42 -9.30
N GLU A 117 -4.33 -0.91 -10.54
CA GLU A 117 -5.43 -1.81 -10.92
C GLU A 117 -5.36 -3.15 -10.18
N ALA A 118 -4.16 -3.70 -9.95
CA ALA A 118 -3.99 -4.91 -9.16
C ALA A 118 -4.49 -4.73 -7.72
N LEU A 119 -4.15 -3.59 -7.08
CA LEU A 119 -4.63 -3.24 -5.74
C LEU A 119 -6.14 -3.02 -5.71
N ARG A 120 -6.70 -2.32 -6.71
CA ARG A 120 -8.14 -2.05 -6.83
C ARG A 120 -8.95 -3.34 -6.92
N LEU A 121 -8.45 -4.34 -7.66
CA LEU A 121 -9.07 -5.66 -7.77
C LEU A 121 -9.00 -6.43 -6.44
N PHE A 122 -7.89 -6.31 -5.72
CA PHE A 122 -7.76 -6.90 -4.38
C PHE A 122 -8.74 -6.29 -3.39
N GLU A 123 -8.81 -4.95 -3.34
CA GLU A 123 -9.71 -4.21 -2.45
C GLU A 123 -11.17 -4.59 -2.67
N GLN A 124 -11.62 -4.70 -3.92
CA GLN A 124 -13.00 -5.12 -4.22
C GLN A 124 -13.32 -6.52 -3.69
N ARG A 125 -12.40 -7.47 -3.85
CA ARG A 125 -12.59 -8.85 -3.36
C ARG A 125 -12.55 -8.91 -1.84
N LEU A 126 -11.64 -8.15 -1.22
CA LEU A 126 -11.52 -8.07 0.22
C LEU A 126 -12.75 -7.40 0.85
N ALA A 127 -13.24 -6.30 0.28
CA ALA A 127 -14.44 -5.61 0.76
C ALA A 127 -15.68 -6.51 0.68
N ARG A 128 -15.83 -7.28 -0.40
CA ARG A 128 -16.88 -8.29 -0.52
C ARG A 128 -16.77 -9.35 0.58
N PHE A 129 -15.58 -9.90 0.79
CA PHE A 129 -15.33 -10.90 1.83
C PHE A 129 -15.66 -10.35 3.22
N VAL A 130 -15.18 -9.15 3.55
CA VAL A 130 -15.48 -8.46 4.82
C VAL A 130 -16.98 -8.21 4.99
N GLY A 131 -17.70 -7.85 3.93
CA GLY A 131 -19.16 -7.69 3.99
C GLY A 131 -19.91 -9.00 4.25
N ALA A 132 -19.39 -10.13 3.77
CA ALA A 132 -20.01 -11.44 3.93
C ALA A 132 -19.68 -12.08 5.29
N VAL A 133 -18.47 -11.87 5.78
CA VAL A 133 -18.12 -12.20 7.16
C VAL A 133 -18.80 -11.16 8.05
N LYS A 134 -19.87 -11.53 8.77
CA LYS A 134 -20.49 -10.71 9.83
C LYS A 134 -19.54 -10.44 11.02
N ALA A 135 -18.25 -10.32 10.78
CA ALA A 135 -17.25 -9.88 11.73
C ALA A 135 -17.63 -8.47 12.15
N ARG A 136 -18.24 -8.37 13.33
CA ARG A 136 -18.03 -7.19 14.16
C ARG A 136 -16.54 -7.21 14.44
N ASP A 137 -15.81 -6.32 13.78
CA ASP A 137 -14.38 -6.19 13.96
C ASP A 137 -14.08 -6.28 15.46
N ALA A 138 -13.31 -7.28 15.86
CA ALA A 138 -12.54 -7.15 17.07
C ALA A 138 -11.61 -5.97 16.76
N ALA A 139 -12.02 -4.79 17.23
CA ALA A 139 -11.30 -3.55 17.06
C ALA A 139 -9.96 -3.65 17.80
N SER A 140 -9.02 -4.37 17.23
CA SER A 140 -7.66 -4.44 17.71
C SER A 140 -6.79 -3.98 16.56
N THR A 141 -6.35 -2.72 16.66
CA THR A 141 -5.24 -2.19 15.89
C THR A 141 -4.06 -3.16 16.02
N ASP A 142 -3.47 -3.56 14.89
CA ASP A 142 -2.29 -4.44 14.87
C ASP A 142 -1.13 -3.77 15.64
N PRO A 143 -0.67 -4.34 16.78
CA PRO A 143 0.43 -3.77 17.57
C PRO A 143 1.73 -3.63 16.77
N VAL A 144 1.93 -4.48 15.75
CA VAL A 144 3.11 -4.42 14.88
C VAL A 144 3.06 -3.18 13.98
N GLU A 145 1.88 -2.89 13.41
CA GLU A 145 1.68 -1.69 12.58
C GLU A 145 1.80 -0.41 13.41
N MET A 146 1.31 -0.41 14.65
CA MET A 146 1.51 0.70 15.58
C MET A 146 2.99 0.98 15.86
N ALA A 147 3.77 -0.06 16.14
CA ALA A 147 5.21 0.07 16.37
C ALA A 147 5.95 0.53 15.09
N ARG A 148 5.53 0.06 13.92
CA ARG A 148 6.09 0.46 12.63
C ARG A 148 5.85 1.95 12.36
N ARG A 149 4.63 2.45 12.57
CA ARG A 149 4.28 3.87 12.41
C ARG A 149 5.07 4.75 13.35
N ALA A 150 5.16 4.37 14.63
CA ALA A 150 5.97 5.11 15.61
C ALA A 150 7.44 5.21 15.17
N ARG A 151 8.02 4.12 14.61
CA ARG A 151 9.38 4.14 14.05
C ARG A 151 9.48 5.00 12.78
N ALA A 152 8.48 4.98 11.91
CA ALA A 152 8.48 5.77 10.68
C ALA A 152 8.40 7.28 10.97
N GLU A 153 7.58 7.68 11.95
CA GLU A 153 7.51 9.06 12.44
C GLU A 153 8.86 9.51 13.03
N ASP A 154 9.55 8.63 13.76
CA ASP A 154 10.90 8.88 14.30
C ASP A 154 11.98 9.00 13.20
N LEU A 155 11.77 8.37 12.03
CA LEU A 155 12.72 8.39 10.91
C LEU A 155 12.51 9.56 9.94
N LEU A 156 11.40 10.29 10.02
CA LEU A 156 11.08 11.45 9.17
C LEU A 156 11.83 12.75 9.58
N LEU A 157 12.94 12.63 10.32
CA LEU A 157 13.68 13.77 10.83
C LEU A 157 14.40 14.62 9.76
N ASN A 158 14.48 14.18 8.50
CA ASN A 158 15.09 14.94 7.39
C ASN A 158 14.46 14.62 6.01
N GLY A 159 13.15 14.83 5.86
CA GLY A 159 12.51 14.86 4.53
C GLY A 159 12.76 16.20 3.80
N PRO A 160 12.43 16.33 2.49
CA PRO A 160 12.42 17.63 1.83
C PRO A 160 11.50 18.56 2.61
N GLN A 161 12.07 19.58 3.24
CA GLN A 161 11.31 20.51 4.08
C GLN A 161 10.35 21.30 3.20
N ALA A 162 9.17 21.63 3.75
CA ALA A 162 8.32 22.64 3.13
C ALA A 162 9.15 23.93 2.98
N VAL A 163 8.93 24.70 1.91
CA VAL A 163 9.70 25.92 1.60
C VAL A 163 9.72 26.91 2.77
N GLU A 164 8.72 26.87 3.64
CA GLU A 164 8.58 27.72 4.83
C GLU A 164 9.43 27.27 6.03
N GLU A 165 9.90 26.01 6.07
CA GLU A 165 10.71 25.44 7.15
C GLU A 165 12.21 25.34 6.80
N THR A 166 12.60 25.76 5.59
CA THR A 166 14.01 25.78 5.17
C THR A 166 14.74 26.93 5.88
N PRO A 167 15.81 26.67 6.66
CA PRO A 167 16.60 27.73 7.29
C PRO A 167 17.09 28.72 6.25
N SER A 168 16.96 30.02 6.51
CA SER A 168 17.48 31.02 5.60
C SER A 168 19.00 31.04 5.62
N GLN A 169 19.64 31.53 4.56
CA GLN A 169 21.10 31.63 4.52
C GLN A 169 21.67 32.44 5.70
N ASN A 170 20.92 33.44 6.17
CA ASN A 170 21.29 34.23 7.34
C ASN A 170 21.29 33.40 8.64
N ASP A 171 20.38 32.43 8.76
CA ASP A 171 20.31 31.54 9.93
C ASP A 171 21.48 30.54 9.93
N ILE A 172 21.91 30.10 8.75
CA ILE A 172 23.08 29.24 8.55
C ILE A 172 24.35 30.00 8.92
N ASP A 173 24.51 31.23 8.42
CA ASP A 173 25.69 32.04 8.66
C ASP A 173 25.86 32.38 10.14
N ALA A 174 24.77 32.53 10.90
CA ALA A 174 24.78 32.76 12.35
C ALA A 174 25.26 31.55 13.18
N MET A 175 25.16 30.32 12.65
CA MET A 175 25.63 29.11 13.35
C MET A 175 27.15 28.92 13.25
N PHE A 176 27.81 29.52 12.26
CA PHE A 176 29.25 29.37 12.00
C PHE A 176 30.06 30.64 12.34
N ALA A 177 29.47 31.59 13.06
CA ALA A 177 30.08 32.84 13.53
C ALA A 177 30.60 32.75 14.97
#